data_AF-A0A1I0Z141-F1
#
_entry.id   AF-A0A1I0Z141-F1
#
_cell.length_a   1.000
_cell.length_b   1.000
_cell.length_c   1.000
_cell.angle_alpha   90.00
_cell.angle_beta   90.00
_cell.angle_gamma   90.00
#
_symmetry.space_group_name_H-M   'P 1'
#
loop_
_entity.id
_entity.type
_entity.pdbx_description
1 polymer ?
#
loop_
_entity_poly.entity_id
_entity_poly.type
_entity_poly.pdbx_seq_one_letter_code
_entity_poly.pdbx_strand_id
1 'polypeptide(L)'
;MRDTAYFQAAGRFIYACERLNALIAQRSAPGAASTVLPAAVLAMHEHLAAQQAQVTGSGLQPTEEEFAALTAQAETAIRMALMTG
;
A
#
# COMPACT_ATOMS: atom_id res chain seq x y z
N MET A 1 11.27 -14.52 -20.58
CA MET A 1 10.80 -13.17 -20.20
C MET A 1 9.74 -13.19 -19.10
N ARG A 2 9.71 -14.20 -18.21
CA ARG A 2 8.77 -14.22 -17.05
C ARG A 2 9.24 -13.33 -15.89
N ASP A 3 10.54 -13.06 -15.77
CA ASP A 3 11.08 -12.25 -14.67
C ASP A 3 10.68 -10.76 -14.73
N THR A 4 10.62 -10.15 -15.91
CA THR A 4 10.44 -8.68 -16.00
C THR A 4 9.07 -8.22 -15.52
N ALA A 5 8.00 -8.91 -15.93
CA ALA A 5 6.63 -8.56 -15.55
C ALA A 5 6.40 -8.79 -14.04
N TYR A 6 6.92 -9.89 -13.51
CA TYR A 6 6.94 -10.17 -12.08
C TYR A 6 7.61 -9.06 -11.26
N PHE A 7 8.86 -8.69 -11.58
CA PHE A 7 9.57 -7.63 -10.85
C PHE A 7 8.90 -6.27 -11.00
N GLN A 8 8.29 -6.00 -12.16
CA GLN A 8 7.50 -4.79 -12.37
C GLN A 8 6.25 -4.78 -11.47
N ALA A 9 5.52 -5.89 -11.37
CA ALA A 9 4.35 -6.02 -10.51
C ALA A 9 4.72 -5.87 -9.02
N ALA A 10 5.80 -6.53 -8.58
CA ALA A 10 6.33 -6.39 -7.23
C ALA A 10 6.75 -4.95 -6.92
N GLY A 11 7.47 -4.29 -7.85
CA GLY A 11 7.89 -2.90 -7.70
C GLY A 11 6.71 -1.93 -7.59
N ARG A 12 5.65 -2.13 -8.37
CA ARG A 12 4.42 -1.32 -8.29
C ARG A 12 3.71 -1.48 -6.94
N PHE A 13 3.62 -2.71 -6.43
CA PHE A 13 3.06 -2.98 -5.12
C PHE A 13 3.84 -2.27 -4.01
N ILE A 14 5.17 -2.45 -3.97
CA ILE A 14 6.04 -1.81 -2.97
C ILE A 14 5.90 -0.28 -3.04
N TYR A 15 5.93 0.30 -4.24
CA TYR A 15 5.75 1.74 -4.43
C TYR A 15 4.39 2.23 -3.91
N ALA A 16 3.31 1.49 -4.15
CA ALA A 16 1.98 1.87 -3.66
C ALA A 16 1.90 1.81 -2.12
N CYS A 17 2.52 0.83 -1.49
CA CYS A 17 2.59 0.76 -0.03
C CYS A 17 3.41 1.92 0.57
N GLU A 18 4.57 2.24 0.01
CA GLU A 18 5.39 3.38 0.45
C GLU A 18 4.64 4.71 0.30
N ARG A 19 3.89 4.86 -0.79
CA ARG A 19 3.05 6.05 -1.00
C ARG A 19 1.92 6.15 0.03
N LEU A 20 1.29 5.04 0.37
CA LEU A 20 0.27 4.99 1.42
C LEU A 20 0.88 5.33 2.78
N ASN A 21 2.05 4.80 3.12
CA ASN A 21 2.80 5.12 4.34
C ASN A 21 3.06 6.63 4.45
N ALA A 22 3.58 7.23 3.38
CA ALA A 22 3.88 8.66 3.35
C ALA A 22 2.61 9.50 3.55
N LEU A 23 1.49 9.12 2.94
CA LEU A 23 0.23 9.82 3.08
C LEU A 23 -0.33 9.74 4.52
N ILE A 24 -0.25 8.57 5.14
CA ILE A 24 -0.66 8.39 6.54
C ILE A 24 0.23 9.24 7.46
N ALA A 25 1.54 9.22 7.24
CA ALA A 25 2.48 10.04 8.02
C ALA A 25 2.18 11.54 7.90
N GLN A 26 1.85 12.03 6.69
CA GLN A 26 1.47 13.43 6.46
C GLN A 26 0.19 13.82 7.21
N ARG A 27 -0.81 12.93 7.25
CA ARG A 27 -2.09 13.19 7.94
C ARG A 27 -2.00 13.06 9.45
N SER A 28 -1.06 12.25 9.95
CA SER A 28 -0.79 12.07 11.38
C SER A 28 0.19 13.10 11.94
N ALA A 29 0.78 13.95 11.10
CA ALA A 29 1.75 14.95 11.53
C ALA A 29 1.10 16.06 12.39
N PRO A 30 1.77 16.53 13.45
CA PRO A 30 1.27 17.63 14.28
C PRO A 30 1.11 18.90 13.43
N GLY A 31 -0.09 19.48 13.43
CA GLY A 31 -0.42 20.68 12.64
C GLY A 31 -1.05 20.39 11.28
N ALA A 32 -1.15 19.12 10.86
CA ALA A 32 -2.06 18.75 9.78
C ALA A 32 -3.50 19.09 10.20
N ALA A 33 -4.30 19.69 9.29
CA ALA A 33 -5.73 19.85 9.51
C ALA A 33 -6.29 18.47 9.85
N SER A 34 -6.74 18.28 11.09
CA SER A 34 -7.02 16.97 11.69
C SER A 34 -8.12 16.28 10.87
N THR A 35 -7.70 15.52 9.87
CA THR A 35 -8.58 14.75 9.02
C THR A 35 -8.39 13.32 9.48
N VAL A 36 -9.29 12.87 10.35
CA VAL A 36 -9.28 11.48 10.83
C VAL A 36 -9.39 10.58 9.62
N LEU A 37 -8.35 9.77 9.39
CA LEU A 37 -8.37 8.79 8.31
C LEU A 37 -9.49 7.76 8.58
N PRO A 38 -10.22 7.31 7.55
CA PRO A 38 -11.20 6.25 7.71
C PRO A 38 -10.57 5.00 8.33
N ALA A 39 -11.29 4.36 9.25
CA ALA A 39 -10.84 3.08 9.84
C ALA A 39 -10.54 2.02 8.76
N ALA A 40 -11.28 2.04 7.64
CA ALA A 40 -11.02 1.17 6.49
C ALA A 40 -9.63 1.40 5.86
N VAL A 41 -9.15 2.65 5.79
CA VAL A 41 -7.81 2.97 5.29
C VAL A 41 -6.74 2.40 6.21
N LEU A 42 -6.92 2.53 7.52
CA LEU A 42 -5.99 2.00 8.52
C LEU A 42 -5.94 0.47 8.50
N ALA A 43 -7.10 -0.20 8.43
CA ALA A 43 -7.17 -1.66 8.32
C ALA A 43 -6.51 -2.18 7.03
N MET A 44 -6.74 -1.51 5.89
CA MET A 44 -6.07 -1.85 4.63
C MET A 44 -4.57 -1.62 4.70
N HIS A 45 -4.13 -0.53 5.35
CA HIS A 45 -2.72 -0.23 5.56
C HIS A 45 -2.00 -1.32 6.37
N GLU A 46 -2.57 -1.75 7.49
CA GLU A 46 -2.02 -2.83 8.32
C GLU A 46 -1.92 -4.15 7.53
N HIS A 47 -2.97 -4.49 6.77
CA HIS A 47 -2.98 -5.67 5.91
C HIS A 47 -1.85 -5.61 4.86
N LEU A 48 -1.72 -4.49 4.15
CA LEU A 48 -0.73 -4.31 3.10
C LEU A 48 0.70 -4.27 3.65
N ALA A 49 0.92 -3.71 4.83
CA ALA A 49 2.21 -3.71 5.51
C ALA A 49 2.65 -5.13 5.88
N ALA A 50 1.72 -5.97 6.36
CA ALA A 50 2.00 -7.38 6.64
C ALA A 50 2.35 -8.16 5.36
N GLN A 51 1.67 -7.89 4.24
CA GLN A 51 1.98 -8.49 2.94
C GLN A 51 3.34 -8.03 2.41
N GLN A 52 3.65 -6.73 2.50
CA GLN A 52 4.95 -6.19 2.11
C GLN A 52 6.08 -6.84 2.91
N ALA A 53 5.94 -6.99 4.23
CA ALA A 53 6.94 -7.65 5.06
C ALA A 53 7.17 -9.11 4.66
N GLN A 54 6.12 -9.85 4.29
CA GLN A 54 6.22 -11.23 3.82
C GLN A 54 6.95 -11.32 2.48
N VAL A 55 6.67 -10.40 1.55
CA VAL A 55 7.33 -10.30 0.23
C VAL A 55 8.81 -9.95 0.39
N THR A 56 9.17 -9.02 1.28
CA THR A 56 10.55 -8.56 1.44
C THR A 56 11.40 -9.41 2.38
N GLY A 57 10.78 -10.12 3.34
CA GLY A 57 11.48 -10.77 4.44
C GLY A 57 11.31 -12.29 4.55
N SER A 58 10.17 -12.84 4.12
CA SER A 58 9.83 -14.26 4.36
C SER A 58 9.98 -15.17 3.14
N GLY A 59 10.36 -14.61 1.99
CA GLY A 59 10.48 -15.37 0.74
C GLY A 59 9.14 -15.73 0.10
N LEU A 60 8.05 -15.09 0.51
CA LEU A 60 6.76 -15.23 -0.15
C LEU A 60 6.87 -14.59 -1.55
N GLN A 61 6.51 -15.35 -2.59
CA GLN A 61 6.54 -14.91 -3.98
C GLN A 61 5.10 -14.87 -4.52
N PRO A 62 4.35 -13.78 -4.26
CA PRO A 62 3.04 -13.60 -4.86
C PRO A 62 3.16 -13.63 -6.37
N THR A 63 2.19 -14.21 -7.03
CA THR A 63 2.03 -14.14 -8.48
C THR A 63 1.81 -12.70 -8.94
N GLU A 64 1.98 -12.47 -10.25
CA GLU A 64 1.70 -11.16 -10.86
C GLU A 64 0.25 -10.68 -10.61
N GLU A 65 -0.71 -11.61 -10.63
CA GLU A 65 -2.13 -11.30 -10.35
C GLU A 65 -2.34 -10.91 -8.88
N GLU A 66 -1.67 -11.59 -7.95
CA GLU A 66 -1.71 -11.23 -6.53
C GLU A 66 -1.09 -9.86 -6.28
N PHE A 67 0.07 -9.56 -6.90
CA PHE A 67 0.65 -8.22 -6.85
C PHE A 67 -0.29 -7.16 -7.42
N ALA A 68 -0.98 -7.44 -8.53
CA ALA A 68 -1.94 -6.52 -9.11
C ALA A 68 -3.12 -6.26 -8.15
N ALA A 69 -3.65 -7.31 -7.53
CA ALA A 69 -4.73 -7.20 -6.55
C ALA A 69 -4.31 -6.41 -5.30
N LEU A 70 -3.11 -6.68 -4.76
CA LEU A 70 -2.55 -5.95 -3.62
C LEU A 70 -2.27 -4.48 -3.97
N THR A 71 -1.76 -4.21 -5.17
CA THR A 71 -1.53 -2.85 -5.67
C THR A 71 -2.86 -2.08 -5.78
N ALA A 72 -3.91 -2.71 -6.34
CA ALA A 72 -5.22 -2.09 -6.46
C ALA A 72 -5.85 -1.77 -5.09
N GLN A 73 -5.61 -2.63 -4.08
CA GLN A 73 -6.01 -2.35 -2.70
C GLN A 73 -5.28 -1.12 -2.14
N ALA A 74 -3.96 -1.05 -2.30
CA ALA A 74 -3.17 0.11 -1.87
C ALA A 74 -3.64 1.42 -2.54
N GLU A 75 -3.87 1.39 -3.85
CA GLU A 75 -4.40 2.54 -4.60
C GLU A 75 -5.81 2.95 -4.16
N THR A 76 -6.64 2.00 -3.74
CA THR A 76 -7.96 2.27 -3.19
C THR A 76 -7.85 2.94 -1.82
N ALA A 77 -6.98 2.43 -0.94
CA ALA A 77 -6.71 3.07 0.36
C ALA A 77 -6.21 4.51 0.19
N ILE A 78 -5.28 4.74 -0.75
CA ILE A 78 -4.78 6.09 -1.08
C ILE A 78 -5.92 7.00 -1.54
N ARG A 79 -6.78 6.54 -2.47
CA ARG A 79 -7.92 7.33 -2.96
C ARG A 79 -8.89 7.69 -1.84
N MET A 80 -9.25 6.74 -0.98
CA MET A 80 -10.12 6.99 0.16
C MET A 80 -9.51 8.02 1.12
N ALA A 81 -8.22 7.92 1.39
CA ALA A 81 -7.50 8.83 2.28
C ALA A 81 -7.36 10.26 1.71
N LEU A 82 -7.36 10.41 0.38
CA LEU A 82 -7.38 11.69 -0.30
C LEU A 82 -8.79 12.32 -0.34
N MET A 83 -9.84 11.52 -0.52
CA MET A 83 -11.23 11.99 -0.57
C MET A 83 -11.75 12.49 0.78
N THR A 84 -11.16 12.06 1.89
CA THR A 84 -11.51 12.57 3.23
C THR A 84 -10.96 13.96 3.53
N GLY A 85 -10.08 14.50 2.69
CA GLY A 85 -9.37 15.78 2.87
C GLY A 85 -10.15 17.02 2.51
#